data_AF-A0A0K0D6M1-F1
#
_entry.id   AF-A0A0K0D6M1-F1
#
_cell.length_a   1.000
_cell.length_b   1.000
_cell.length_c   1.000
_cell.angle_alpha   90.00
_cell.angle_beta   90.00
_cell.angle_gamma   90.00
#
_symmetry.space_group_name_H-M   'P 1'
#
loop_
_entity.id
_entity.type
_entity.pdbx_description
1 polymer ?
#
loop_
_entity_poly.entity_id
_entity_poly.type
_entity_poly.pdbx_seq_one_letter_code
_entity_poly.pdbx_strand_id
1 'polypeptide(L)'
;MFTLKGTAKPPNWAVQPCMNGGFENVDLIVWMRTAALPNFRKLWRLVNRNANDVQSNSLFRNGLPSGVYEIRINSSKLLVNRLDSTFFS
;
A
#
# COMPACT_ATOMS: atom_id res chain seq x y z
N MET A 1 11.01 -7.86 20.39
CA MET A 1 11.21 -7.18 19.10
C MET A 1 12.08 -8.08 18.24
N PHE A 2 11.58 -8.60 17.12
CA PHE A 2 12.35 -9.53 16.28
C PHE A 2 13.36 -8.76 15.43
N THR A 3 14.64 -8.84 15.80
CA THR A 3 15.74 -8.21 15.07
C THR A 3 16.29 -9.21 14.05
N LEU A 4 16.23 -8.88 12.76
CA LEU A 4 16.79 -9.71 11.69
C LEU A 4 18.33 -9.62 11.71
N LYS A 5 18.98 -10.45 12.54
CA LYS A 5 20.45 -10.46 12.64
C LYS A 5 21.07 -10.92 11.32
N GLY A 6 22.06 -10.16 10.83
CA GLY A 6 22.82 -10.48 9.61
C GLY A 6 22.15 -10.09 8.29
N THR A 7 21.02 -9.35 8.32
CA THR A 7 20.35 -8.87 7.11
C THR A 7 20.45 -7.34 7.01
N ALA A 8 20.56 -6.83 5.79
CA ALA A 8 20.55 -5.40 5.50
C ALA A 8 19.25 -5.02 4.79
N LYS A 9 18.79 -3.78 5.01
CA LYS A 9 17.62 -3.25 4.30
C LYS A 9 17.93 -3.06 2.80
N PRO A 10 16.92 -3.12 1.91
CA PRO A 10 17.13 -2.83 0.50
C PRO A 10 17.64 -1.39 0.25
N PRO A 11 18.43 -1.14 -0.81
CA PRO A 11 19.08 0.15 -1.05
C PRO A 11 18.13 1.35 -1.16
N ASN A 12 16.95 1.17 -1.75
CA ASN A 12 15.99 2.25 -1.98
C ASN A 12 14.98 2.43 -0.83
N TRP A 13 15.15 1.71 0.28
CA TRP A 13 14.22 1.79 1.41
C TRP A 13 14.75 2.76 2.46
N ALA A 14 13.97 3.81 2.76
CA ALA A 14 14.34 4.78 3.80
C ALA A 14 14.38 4.11 5.19
N VAL A 15 13.40 3.27 5.49
CA VAL A 15 13.17 2.64 6.80
C VAL A 15 13.41 1.13 6.73
N GLN A 16 13.87 0.53 7.84
CA GLN A 16 14.02 -0.92 7.94
C GLN A 16 12.64 -1.61 8.00
N PRO A 17 12.47 -2.78 7.36
CA PRO A 17 11.18 -3.50 7.37
C PRO A 17 10.65 -3.77 8.78
N CYS A 18 11.54 -4.10 9.72
CA CYS A 18 11.20 -4.40 11.12
C CYS A 18 10.54 -3.23 11.87
N MET A 19 10.77 -1.98 11.46
CA MET A 19 10.14 -0.81 12.07
C MET A 19 8.73 -0.55 11.52
N ASN A 20 8.34 -1.22 10.43
CA ASN A 20 7.08 -0.99 9.74
C ASN A 20 6.28 -2.29 9.59
N GLY A 21 6.15 -3.08 10.66
CA GLY A 21 5.37 -4.33 10.67
C GLY A 21 6.03 -5.52 9.97
N GLY A 22 7.28 -5.40 9.50
CA GLY A 22 8.07 -6.50 8.96
C GLY A 22 7.38 -7.22 7.80
N PHE A 23 7.30 -8.55 7.89
CA PHE A 23 6.66 -9.41 6.89
C PHE A 23 5.14 -9.48 7.02
N GLU A 24 4.57 -8.97 8.11
CA GLU A 24 3.11 -8.88 8.31
C GLU A 24 2.54 -7.59 7.69
N ASN A 25 3.41 -6.72 7.16
CA ASN A 25 2.98 -5.51 6.50
C ASN A 25 2.17 -5.86 5.22
N VAL A 26 0.88 -5.56 5.27
CA VAL A 26 -0.07 -5.83 4.17
C VAL A 26 0.32 -5.11 2.89
N ASP A 27 0.84 -3.89 2.97
CA ASP A 27 1.26 -3.11 1.79
C ASP A 27 2.45 -3.80 1.10
N LEU A 28 3.40 -4.34 1.88
CA LEU A 28 4.52 -5.12 1.35
C LEU A 28 4.04 -6.43 0.73
N ILE A 29 3.12 -7.15 1.39
CA ILE A 29 2.55 -8.41 0.88
C ILE A 29 1.83 -8.17 -0.46
N VAL A 30 1.02 -7.12 -0.55
CA VAL A 30 0.33 -6.74 -1.80
C VAL A 30 1.34 -6.37 -2.89
N TRP A 31 2.44 -5.72 -2.53
CA TRP A 31 3.49 -5.39 -3.47
C TRP A 31 4.19 -6.62 -4.04
N MET A 32 4.51 -7.61 -3.19
CA MET A 32 5.23 -8.83 -3.59
C MET A 32 4.40 -9.80 -4.45
N ARG A 33 3.07 -9.66 -4.51
CA ARG A 33 2.25 -10.41 -5.48
C ARG A 33 2.56 -9.94 -6.90
N THR A 34 3.20 -10.80 -7.69
CA THR A 34 3.52 -10.52 -9.10
C THR A 34 2.25 -10.33 -9.91
N ALA A 35 2.21 -9.27 -10.71
CA ALA A 35 1.13 -9.05 -11.66
C ALA A 35 1.48 -9.75 -12.98
N ALA A 36 0.49 -10.40 -13.59
CA ALA A 36 0.68 -11.09 -14.87
C ALA A 36 0.66 -10.13 -16.08
N LEU A 37 0.20 -8.88 -15.88
CA LEU A 37 -0.01 -7.90 -16.95
C LEU A 37 0.82 -6.63 -16.69
N PRO A 38 1.27 -5.92 -17.75
CA PRO A 38 2.05 -4.69 -17.63
C PRO A 38 1.25 -3.56 -16.98
N ASN A 39 -0.05 -3.48 -17.28
CA ASN A 39 -0.97 -2.56 -16.62
C ASN A 39 -1.70 -3.31 -15.50
N PHE A 40 -1.30 -3.05 -14.26
CA PHE A 40 -1.88 -3.71 -13.09
C PHE A 40 -2.34 -2.69 -12.04
N ARG A 41 -3.37 -3.08 -11.30
CA ARG A 41 -3.84 -2.36 -10.10
C ARG A 41 -3.51 -3.16 -8.86
N LYS A 42 -2.99 -2.51 -7.83
CA LYS A 42 -2.75 -3.08 -6.50
C LYS A 42 -3.69 -2.44 -5.48
N LEU A 43 -4.11 -3.23 -4.50
CA LEU A 43 -4.99 -2.76 -3.43
C LEU A 43 -4.19 -1.89 -2.45
N TRP A 44 -4.64 -0.67 -2.20
CA TRP A 44 -4.01 0.22 -1.21
C TRP A 44 -4.74 0.17 0.14
N ARG A 45 -6.04 0.49 0.16
CA ARG A 45 -6.85 0.50 1.38
C ARG A 45 -8.28 0.07 1.09
N LEU A 46 -8.92 -0.49 2.11
CA LEU A 46 -10.34 -0.86 2.12
C LEU A 46 -11.06 -0.06 3.20
N VAL A 47 -12.25 0.43 2.89
CA VAL A 47 -13.13 1.04 3.88
C VAL A 47 -13.92 -0.08 4.56
N ASN A 48 -13.77 -0.19 5.88
CA ASN A 48 -14.53 -1.15 6.66
C ASN A 48 -15.99 -0.67 6.76
N ARG A 49 -16.94 -1.56 6.43
CA ARG A 49 -18.40 -1.28 6.46
C ARG A 49 -19.13 -2.05 7.55
N ASN A 50 -18.41 -2.82 8.36
CA ASN A 50 -19.02 -3.62 9.40
C ASN A 50 -19.51 -2.71 10.52
N ALA A 51 -20.80 -2.76 10.81
CA ALA A 51 -21.44 -1.97 11.86
C ALA A 51 -21.16 -2.49 13.27
N ASN A 52 -20.59 -3.69 13.37
CA ASN A 52 -20.32 -4.38 14.64
C ASN A 52 -18.86 -4.19 15.09
N ASP A 53 -18.06 -3.45 14.32
CA ASP A 53 -16.66 -3.21 14.64
C ASP A 53 -16.52 -1.93 15.47
N VAL A 54 -15.88 -2.05 16.63
CA VAL A 54 -15.82 -1.03 17.70
C VAL A 54 -15.13 0.27 17.23
N GLN A 55 -14.31 0.20 16.17
CA GLN A 55 -13.65 1.37 15.57
C GLN A 55 -14.30 1.86 14.27
N SER A 56 -15.24 1.09 13.69
CA SER A 56 -15.91 1.45 12.45
C SER A 56 -17.16 2.26 12.77
N ASN A 57 -17.08 3.57 12.58
CA ASN A 57 -18.27 4.40 12.66
C ASN A 57 -19.28 3.90 11.60
N SER A 58 -20.49 3.54 12.04
CA SER A 58 -21.59 2.97 11.23
C SER A 58 -21.93 3.78 9.95
N LEU A 59 -21.38 4.99 9.84
CA LEU A 59 -21.45 5.91 8.70
C LEU A 59 -21.23 5.26 7.33
N PHE A 60 -20.34 4.26 7.22
CA PHE A 60 -20.03 3.63 5.94
C PHE A 60 -20.82 2.35 5.64
N ARG A 61 -21.77 1.96 6.51
CA ARG A 61 -22.57 0.74 6.35
C ARG A 61 -23.36 0.72 5.04
N ASN A 62 -23.89 1.88 4.65
CA ASN A 62 -24.68 2.05 3.42
C ASN A 62 -23.83 2.60 2.25
N GLY A 63 -22.49 2.58 2.38
CA GLY A 63 -21.57 3.14 1.40
C GLY A 63 -20.99 4.49 1.80
N LEU A 64 -20.33 5.15 0.84
CA LEU A 64 -19.81 6.50 1.03
C LEU A 64 -20.99 7.48 0.92
N PRO A 65 -21.29 8.28 1.95
CA PRO A 65 -22.36 9.27 1.88
C PRO A 65 -22.10 10.29 0.77
N SER A 66 -23.14 10.94 0.25
CA SER A 66 -22.92 12.04 -0.70
C SER A 66 -22.24 13.21 0.02
N GLY A 67 -21.14 13.71 -0.54
CA GLY A 67 -20.35 14.77 0.09
C GLY A 67 -19.07 15.05 -0.70
N VAL A 68 -18.35 16.08 -0.24
CA VAL A 68 -17.04 16.43 -0.82
C VAL A 68 -15.96 15.58 -0.16
N TYR A 69 -15.17 14.87 -0.97
CA TYR A 69 -14.07 14.03 -0.53
C TYR A 69 -12.73 14.63 -0.99
N GLU A 70 -11.78 14.74 -0.07
CA GLU A 70 -10.40 15.15 -0.37
C GLU A 70 -9.47 13.95 -0.17
N ILE A 71 -8.58 13.69 -1.12
CA ILE A 71 -7.54 12.65 -1.01
C ILE A 71 -6.18 13.32 -1.07
N ARG A 72 -5.40 13.20 0.01
CA ARG A 72 -4.03 13.71 0.06
C ARG A 72 -3.05 12.60 -0.28
N ILE A 73 -2.37 12.74 -1.40
CA ILE A 73 -1.37 11.78 -1.88
C ILE A 73 0.01 12.37 -1.64
N ASN A 74 0.83 11.69 -0.86
CA ASN A 74 2.24 12.04 -0.71
C ASN A 74 3.06 11.25 -1.73
N SER A 75 3.63 11.94 -2.71
CA SER A 75 4.50 11.34 -3.72
C SER A 75 5.90 11.13 -3.15
N SER A 76 6.17 9.93 -2.63
CA SER A 76 7.55 9.46 -2.51
C SER A 76 8.08 9.14 -3.91
N LYS A 77 9.38 9.39 -4.15
CA LYS A 77 10.05 9.35 -5.47
C LYS A 77 9.98 7.95 -6.13
N LEU A 78 8.82 7.60 -6.68
CA LEU A 78 8.64 6.45 -7.57
C LEU A 78 8.98 6.92 -8.99
N LEU A 79 9.99 6.30 -9.60
CA LEU A 79 10.50 6.66 -10.92
C LEU A 79 9.60 6.13 -12.05
N VAL A 80 8.28 6.31 -11.93
CA VAL A 80 7.33 5.86 -12.96
C VAL A 80 7.60 6.59 -14.29
N ASN A 81 7.89 7.89 -14.22
CA ASN A 81 8.15 8.72 -15.40
C ASN A 81 9.56 8.56 -15.99
N ARG A 82 10.42 7.68 -15.43
CA ARG A 82 11.76 7.42 -15.97
C ARG A 82 11.76 6.26 -16.97
N LEU A 83 10.76 5.39 -16.89
CA LEU A 83 10.63 4.22 -17.75
C LEU A 83 9.54 4.52 -18.77
N ASP A 84 9.87 5.29 -19.80
CA ASP A 84 8.94 5.48 -20.91
C ASP A 84 8.64 4.11 -21.55
N SER A 85 7.36 3.92 -21.89
CA SER A 85 6.75 2.67 -22.38
C SER A 85 7.36 2.08 -23.66
N THR A 86 8.38 2.70 -24.23
CA THR A 86 9.11 2.25 -25.44
C THR A 86 10.21 1.23 -25.18
N PHE A 87 10.52 0.90 -23.92
CA PHE A 87 11.56 -0.08 -23.58
C PHE A 87 11.11 -1.54 -23.59
N PHE A 88 9.84 -1.82 -23.88
CA PHE A 88 9.33 -3.17 -24.11
C PHE A 88 8.61 -3.22 -25.46
N SER A 89 9.39 -3.26 -26.55
CA SER A 89 8.97 -3.78 -27.85
C SER A 89 10.04 -4.71 -28.39
#